data_AF-U1GJI7-F1
#
_entry.id   AF-U1GJI7-F1
#
_cell.length_a   1.000
_cell.length_b   1.000
_cell.length_c   1.000
_cell.angle_alpha   90.00
_cell.angle_beta   90.00
_cell.angle_gamma   90.00
#
_symmetry.space_group_name_H-M   'P 1'
#
loop_
_entity.id
_entity.type
_entity.pdbx_description
1 polymer ?
#
loop_
_entity_poly.entity_id
_entity_poly.type
_entity_poly.pdbx_seq_one_letter_code
_entity_poly.pdbx_strand_id
1 'polypeptide(L)'
;LIFFTLAFLVALRPGRLLDWVGRFLTPLFLVLLAVLVVATIVKPMPSDASRAAQAPYTQMPFLQGVLDGYNTMDALATLAFAIIIVDAIHQVGRTSRRQVASQAATSGIVALVALSIVYICLMFLGRTSLPTVPEADNGGTVLAETALHYYGHPGEILIGAIVLVACLKTAIGLIAACAEMFATMFPRAMSVRAWVVVFSIVSTLIANAGLDAIITWAVPVLMFVYPLAISTIILGLLTPWLGHDRTTHRFVTVFVAVSAFFDLVRALPVNLPGASVITSLGTAALPGYEAGFGWTVPFLVGLAAGIIASRARHNRDPLEGGAGRAGNRRQDPGASPAQDIPEADLESVR
;
A
#
# COMPACT_ATOMS: atom_id res chain seq x y z
N LEU A 1 -22.77 -5.49 9.45
CA LEU A 1 -23.00 -6.90 9.06
C LEU A 1 -23.22 -7.07 7.56
N ILE A 2 -24.31 -6.53 6.97
CA ILE A 2 -24.61 -6.67 5.52
C ILE A 2 -23.41 -6.33 4.64
N PHE A 3 -22.74 -5.20 4.91
CA PHE A 3 -21.54 -4.76 4.21
C PHE A 3 -20.44 -5.83 4.16
N PHE A 4 -20.05 -6.37 5.33
CA PHE A 4 -18.99 -7.38 5.41
C PHE A 4 -19.42 -8.74 4.89
N THR A 5 -20.70 -9.10 4.99
CA THR A 5 -21.24 -10.29 4.33
C THR A 5 -21.07 -10.20 2.82
N LEU A 6 -21.41 -9.05 2.22
CA LEU A 6 -21.21 -8.82 0.79
C LEU A 6 -19.72 -8.85 0.43
N ALA A 7 -18.88 -8.16 1.20
CA ALA A 7 -17.43 -8.15 0.97
C ALA A 7 -16.83 -9.56 1.03
N PHE A 8 -17.21 -10.36 2.04
CA PHE A 8 -16.79 -11.74 2.22
C PHE A 8 -17.20 -12.64 1.05
N LEU A 9 -18.47 -12.58 0.63
CA LEU A 9 -18.98 -13.42 -0.46
C LEU A 9 -18.27 -13.14 -1.79
N VAL A 10 -17.94 -11.87 -2.06
CA VAL A 10 -17.19 -11.48 -3.26
C VAL A 10 -15.71 -11.86 -3.13
N ALA A 11 -15.10 -11.66 -1.96
CA ALA A 11 -13.70 -12.01 -1.71
C ALA A 11 -13.41 -13.52 -1.84
N LEU A 12 -14.41 -14.38 -1.59
CA LEU A 12 -14.30 -15.83 -1.84
C LEU A 12 -14.16 -16.20 -3.32
N ARG A 13 -14.41 -15.28 -4.25
CA ARG A 13 -14.33 -15.50 -5.71
C ARG A 13 -13.33 -14.54 -6.37
N PRO A 14 -12.02 -14.66 -6.09
CA PRO A 14 -11.00 -13.70 -6.52
C PRO A 14 -10.88 -13.58 -8.05
N GLY A 15 -11.15 -14.65 -8.81
CA GLY A 15 -11.00 -14.67 -10.27
C GLY A 15 -11.90 -13.73 -11.07
N ARG A 16 -12.94 -13.13 -10.47
CA ARG A 16 -13.77 -12.08 -11.10
C ARG A 16 -13.66 -10.73 -10.38
N LEU A 17 -12.81 -10.64 -9.36
CA LEU A 17 -12.75 -9.51 -8.44
C LEU A 17 -12.27 -8.24 -9.16
N LEU A 18 -11.25 -8.38 -10.02
CA LEU A 18 -10.74 -7.28 -10.84
C LEU A 18 -11.81 -6.75 -11.82
N ASP A 19 -12.59 -7.63 -12.44
CA ASP A 19 -13.61 -7.26 -13.42
C ASP A 19 -14.74 -6.46 -12.78
N TRP A 20 -15.25 -6.88 -11.62
CA TRP A 20 -16.36 -6.18 -10.96
C TRP A 20 -15.92 -4.87 -10.30
N VAL A 21 -14.79 -4.89 -9.59
CA VAL A 21 -14.28 -3.72 -8.86
C VAL A 21 -13.80 -2.63 -9.83
N GLY A 22 -13.06 -3.03 -10.87
CA GLY A 22 -12.49 -2.10 -11.84
C GLY A 22 -13.51 -1.55 -12.83
N ARG A 23 -14.41 -2.39 -13.35
CA ARG A 23 -15.35 -2.00 -14.42
C ARG A 23 -16.58 -1.26 -13.91
N PHE A 24 -17.06 -1.59 -12.71
CA PHE A 24 -18.33 -1.04 -12.21
C PHE A 24 -18.16 -0.16 -10.97
N LEU A 25 -17.54 -0.68 -9.90
CA LEU A 25 -17.48 0.03 -8.62
C LEU A 25 -16.61 1.29 -8.69
N THR A 26 -15.48 1.24 -9.40
CA THR A 26 -14.58 2.40 -9.51
C THR A 26 -15.17 3.55 -10.34
N PRO A 27 -15.72 3.31 -11.55
CA PRO A 27 -16.41 4.36 -12.30
C PRO A 27 -17.62 4.92 -11.57
N LEU A 28 -18.42 4.05 -10.92
CA LEU A 28 -19.57 4.49 -10.11
C LEU A 28 -19.12 5.43 -8.99
N PHE A 29 -18.08 5.05 -8.23
CA PHE A 29 -17.50 5.90 -7.19
C PHE A 29 -17.06 7.26 -7.75
N LEU A 30 -16.36 7.27 -8.88
CA LEU A 30 -15.88 8.52 -9.49
C LEU A 30 -17.02 9.42 -9.94
N VAL A 31 -18.09 8.86 -10.50
CA VAL A 31 -19.29 9.63 -10.89
C VAL A 31 -19.97 10.22 -9.67
N LEU A 32 -20.22 9.42 -8.63
CA LEU A 32 -20.86 9.91 -7.40
C LEU A 32 -20.00 10.99 -6.71
N LEU A 33 -18.68 10.79 -6.66
CA LEU A 33 -17.76 11.77 -6.10
C LEU A 33 -17.71 13.04 -6.96
N ALA A 34 -17.72 12.91 -8.28
CA ALA A 34 -17.74 14.05 -9.18
C ALA A 34 -18.99 14.91 -8.99
N VAL A 35 -20.16 14.33 -8.72
CA VAL A 35 -21.38 15.11 -8.39
C VAL A 35 -21.15 16.01 -7.18
N LEU A 36 -20.48 15.51 -6.13
CA LEU A 36 -20.17 16.31 -4.95
C LEU A 36 -19.09 17.37 -5.22
N VAL A 37 -18.00 16.98 -5.86
CA VAL A 37 -16.86 17.87 -6.16
C VAL A 37 -17.21 18.96 -7.17
N VAL A 38 -18.02 18.65 -8.18
CA VAL A 38 -18.43 19.66 -9.17
C VAL A 38 -19.32 20.72 -8.50
N ALA A 39 -20.18 20.33 -7.55
CA ALA A 39 -20.96 21.31 -6.78
C ALA A 39 -20.08 22.29 -6.00
N THR A 40 -19.00 21.80 -5.38
CA THR A 40 -18.06 22.66 -4.63
C THR A 40 -17.25 23.60 -5.52
N ILE A 41 -17.00 23.22 -6.77
CA ILE A 41 -16.28 24.07 -7.73
C ILE A 41 -17.23 25.10 -8.37
N VAL A 42 -18.45 24.71 -8.74
CA VAL A 42 -19.40 25.57 -9.45
C VAL A 42 -20.08 26.56 -8.51
N LYS A 43 -20.37 26.15 -7.27
CA LYS A 43 -20.98 26.99 -6.23
C LYS A 43 -20.12 26.92 -4.97
N PRO A 44 -18.91 27.50 -4.97
CA PRO A 44 -18.03 27.40 -3.82
C PRO A 44 -18.70 27.97 -2.57
N MET A 45 -18.62 27.20 -1.47
CA MET A 45 -19.00 27.67 -0.15
C MET A 45 -18.28 28.99 0.16
N PRO A 46 -18.92 29.92 0.91
CA PRO A 46 -18.27 31.12 1.37
C PRO A 46 -16.98 30.74 2.10
N SER A 47 -15.84 31.08 1.50
CA SER A 47 -14.54 30.82 2.09
C SER A 47 -13.81 32.12 2.34
N ASP A 48 -13.37 32.30 3.59
CA ASP A 48 -12.36 33.29 3.88
C ASP A 48 -11.06 32.82 3.21
N ALA A 49 -10.81 33.31 2.00
CA ALA A 49 -9.57 33.06 1.27
C ALA A 49 -8.31 33.42 2.09
N SER A 50 -8.49 34.19 3.17
CA SER A 50 -7.51 34.64 4.14
C SER A 50 -7.26 33.69 5.33
N ARG A 51 -7.98 32.55 5.46
CA ARG A 51 -7.72 31.63 6.58
C ARG A 51 -6.32 31.01 6.40
N ALA A 52 -5.40 31.45 7.26
CA ALA A 52 -4.02 30.99 7.22
C ALA A 52 -3.95 29.48 7.42
N ALA A 53 -2.95 28.84 6.80
CA ALA A 53 -2.61 27.46 7.11
C ALA A 53 -2.39 27.32 8.63
N GLN A 54 -2.71 26.16 9.17
CA GLN A 54 -2.52 25.85 10.59
C GLN A 54 -1.27 24.99 10.77
N ALA A 55 -0.65 25.05 11.94
CA ALA A 55 0.39 24.08 12.29
C ALA A 55 -0.22 22.66 12.29
N PRO A 56 0.52 21.63 11.83
CA PRO A 56 1.93 21.64 11.42
C PRO A 56 2.19 22.05 9.95
N TYR A 57 1.15 22.25 9.14
CA TYR A 57 1.26 22.62 7.72
C TYR A 57 1.93 23.99 7.46
N THR A 58 1.96 24.89 8.45
CA THR A 58 2.67 26.18 8.35
C THR A 58 4.19 26.04 8.35
N GLN A 59 4.73 25.01 9.00
CA GLN A 59 6.17 24.84 9.19
C GLN A 59 6.78 23.93 8.12
N MET A 60 6.13 22.79 7.86
CA MET A 60 6.67 21.73 7.01
C MET A 60 5.59 21.09 6.14
N PRO A 61 4.96 21.83 5.20
CA PRO A 61 3.80 21.36 4.45
C PRO A 61 4.06 20.10 3.62
N PHE A 62 5.25 19.99 3.02
CA PHE A 62 5.62 18.81 2.23
C PHE A 62 5.78 17.56 3.11
N LEU A 63 6.52 17.66 4.21
CA LEU A 63 6.76 16.55 5.13
C LEU A 63 5.46 16.12 5.82
N GLN A 64 4.63 17.08 6.23
CA GLN A 64 3.31 16.79 6.78
C GLN A 64 2.42 16.08 5.77
N GLY A 65 2.40 16.53 4.51
CA GLY A 65 1.64 15.85 3.45
C GLY A 65 2.10 14.40 3.22
N VAL A 66 3.40 14.13 3.34
CA VAL A 66 3.93 12.75 3.28
C VAL A 66 3.45 11.92 4.47
N LEU A 67 3.46 12.47 5.69
CA LEU A 67 2.95 11.78 6.89
C LEU A 67 1.45 11.53 6.81
N ASP A 68 0.66 12.50 6.35
CA ASP A 68 -0.78 12.31 6.16
C ASP A 68 -1.05 11.28 5.05
N GLY A 69 -0.15 11.20 4.06
CA GLY A 69 -0.10 10.12 3.10
C GLY A 69 0.04 8.73 3.72
N TYR A 70 0.63 8.58 4.92
CA TYR A 70 0.69 7.28 5.60
C TYR A 70 -0.69 6.79 6.02
N ASN A 71 -1.61 7.71 6.33
CA ASN A 71 -2.97 7.34 6.70
C ASN A 71 -3.79 6.78 5.52
N THR A 72 -3.32 6.95 4.28
CA THR A 72 -3.98 6.38 3.09
C THR A 72 -3.80 4.87 2.97
N MET A 73 -2.78 4.30 3.63
CA MET A 73 -2.45 2.86 3.59
C MET A 73 -2.09 2.30 2.19
N ASP A 74 -2.01 3.12 1.13
CA ASP A 74 -1.83 2.66 -0.26
C ASP A 74 -0.50 1.92 -0.48
N ALA A 75 0.58 2.36 0.18
CA ALA A 75 1.88 1.70 0.08
C ALA A 75 1.85 0.28 0.70
N LEU A 76 1.20 0.13 1.85
CA LEU A 76 1.02 -1.17 2.50
C LEU A 76 0.11 -2.09 1.69
N ALA A 77 -1.01 -1.54 1.22
CA ALA A 77 -1.95 -2.25 0.38
C ALA A 77 -1.26 -2.77 -0.89
N THR A 78 -0.41 -1.97 -1.53
CA THR A 78 0.33 -2.37 -2.74
C THR A 78 1.22 -3.59 -2.49
N LEU A 79 1.84 -3.72 -1.32
CA LEU A 79 2.65 -4.91 -0.99
C LEU A 79 1.80 -6.18 -0.92
N ALA A 80 0.57 -6.10 -0.38
CA ALA A 80 -0.36 -7.22 -0.36
C ALA A 80 -0.97 -7.50 -1.75
N PHE A 81 -1.34 -6.46 -2.49
CA PHE A 81 -1.91 -6.55 -3.83
C PHE A 81 -0.91 -6.96 -4.91
N ALA A 82 0.40 -6.88 -4.65
CA ALA A 82 1.43 -7.15 -5.64
C ALA A 82 1.25 -8.51 -6.33
N ILE A 83 0.88 -9.56 -5.58
CA ILE A 83 0.62 -10.91 -6.12
C ILE A 83 -0.52 -10.87 -7.14
N ILE A 84 -1.66 -10.26 -6.76
CA ILE A 84 -2.85 -10.15 -7.63
C ILE A 84 -2.53 -9.33 -8.89
N ILE A 85 -1.80 -8.23 -8.75
CA ILE A 85 -1.43 -7.36 -9.89
C ILE A 85 -0.52 -8.12 -10.86
N VAL A 86 0.50 -8.82 -10.33
CA VAL A 86 1.42 -9.61 -11.15
C VAL A 86 0.68 -10.73 -11.87
N ASP A 87 -0.19 -11.46 -11.18
CA ASP A 87 -1.02 -12.52 -11.78
C ASP A 87 -1.99 -11.98 -12.85
N ALA A 88 -2.60 -10.82 -12.61
CA ALA A 88 -3.45 -10.17 -13.60
C ALA A 88 -2.67 -9.79 -14.87
N ILE A 89 -1.43 -9.29 -14.72
CA ILE A 89 -0.57 -8.98 -15.87
C ILE A 89 -0.18 -10.26 -16.63
N HIS A 90 0.10 -11.34 -15.92
CA HIS A 90 0.38 -12.65 -16.52
C HIS A 90 -0.79 -13.19 -17.34
N GLN A 91 -2.03 -13.01 -16.86
CA GLN A 91 -3.25 -13.44 -17.58
C GLN A 91 -3.46 -12.71 -18.91
N VAL A 92 -2.92 -11.49 -19.08
CA VAL A 92 -2.95 -10.75 -20.36
C VAL A 92 -1.80 -11.16 -21.30
N GLY A 93 -1.09 -12.27 -21.00
CA GLY A 93 -0.03 -12.82 -21.83
C GLY A 93 1.33 -12.14 -21.68
N ARG A 94 1.51 -11.29 -20.67
CA ARG A 94 2.80 -10.64 -20.36
C ARG A 94 3.54 -11.46 -19.30
N THR A 95 4.55 -12.22 -19.71
CA THR A 95 5.23 -13.18 -18.80
C THR A 95 6.66 -12.83 -18.45
N SER A 96 7.37 -12.07 -19.29
CA SER A 96 8.76 -11.70 -18.99
C SER A 96 8.84 -10.63 -17.89
N ARG A 97 9.85 -10.71 -17.02
CA ARG A 97 10.06 -9.75 -15.91
C ARG A 97 10.04 -8.29 -16.37
N ARG A 98 10.65 -8.00 -17.53
CA ARG A 98 10.67 -6.64 -18.12
C ARG A 98 9.28 -6.20 -18.57
N GLN A 99 8.51 -7.08 -19.19
CA GLN A 99 7.13 -6.77 -19.59
C GLN A 99 6.23 -6.54 -18.38
N VAL A 100 6.32 -7.38 -17.34
CA VAL A 100 5.54 -7.21 -16.10
C VAL A 100 5.87 -5.87 -15.44
N ALA A 101 7.16 -5.58 -15.25
CA ALA A 101 7.59 -4.32 -14.65
C ALA A 101 7.17 -3.09 -15.47
N SER A 102 7.35 -3.12 -16.80
CA SER A 102 6.95 -2.02 -17.68
C SER A 102 5.44 -1.82 -17.68
N GLN A 103 4.66 -2.90 -17.74
CA GLN A 103 3.20 -2.82 -17.74
C GLN A 103 2.71 -2.23 -16.42
N ALA A 104 3.21 -2.73 -15.28
CA ALA A 104 2.88 -2.22 -13.96
C ALA A 104 3.24 -0.74 -13.81
N ALA A 105 4.42 -0.33 -14.29
CA ALA A 105 4.86 1.07 -14.23
C ALA A 105 3.97 1.99 -15.08
N THR A 106 3.68 1.62 -16.33
CA THR A 106 2.83 2.44 -17.20
C THR A 106 1.41 2.53 -16.68
N SER A 107 0.81 1.43 -16.21
CA SER A 107 -0.52 1.49 -15.57
C SER A 107 -0.50 2.30 -14.27
N GLY A 108 0.57 2.19 -13.49
CA GLY A 108 0.77 2.93 -12.25
C GLY A 108 0.84 4.44 -12.47
N ILE A 109 1.51 4.91 -13.52
CA ILE A 109 1.58 6.34 -13.86
C ILE A 109 0.19 6.89 -14.22
N VAL A 110 -0.59 6.15 -15.01
CA VAL A 110 -1.97 6.55 -15.35
C VAL A 110 -2.84 6.64 -14.09
N ALA A 111 -2.74 5.63 -13.20
CA ALA A 111 -3.45 5.63 -11.92
C ALA A 111 -3.02 6.78 -11.01
N LEU A 112 -1.72 7.09 -10.93
CA LEU A 112 -1.16 8.17 -10.13
C LEU A 112 -1.73 9.54 -10.52
N VAL A 113 -1.81 9.82 -11.83
CA VAL A 113 -2.37 11.08 -12.34
C VAL A 113 -3.86 11.19 -11.98
N ALA A 114 -4.63 10.14 -12.24
CA ALA A 114 -6.06 10.13 -11.93
C ALA A 114 -6.32 10.30 -10.42
N LEU A 115 -5.55 9.60 -9.58
CA LEU A 115 -5.68 9.66 -8.12
C LEU A 115 -5.28 11.04 -7.60
N SER A 116 -4.22 11.64 -8.14
CA SER A 116 -3.76 12.99 -7.78
C SER A 116 -4.84 14.04 -8.04
N ILE A 117 -5.56 13.96 -9.16
CA ILE A 117 -6.69 14.84 -9.45
C ILE A 117 -7.78 14.70 -8.38
N VAL A 118 -8.14 13.46 -8.02
CA VAL A 118 -9.15 13.21 -6.98
C VAL A 118 -8.71 13.80 -5.63
N TYR A 119 -7.47 13.59 -5.20
CA TYR A 119 -6.97 14.16 -3.94
C TYR A 119 -6.93 15.69 -3.96
N ILE A 120 -6.54 16.32 -5.06
CA ILE A 120 -6.57 17.78 -5.20
C ILE A 120 -8.00 18.31 -5.04
N CYS A 121 -8.97 17.65 -5.67
CA CYS A 121 -10.38 17.99 -5.52
C CYS A 121 -10.89 17.82 -4.08
N LEU A 122 -10.49 16.75 -3.40
CA LEU A 122 -10.86 16.51 -2.00
C LEU A 122 -10.21 17.52 -1.04
N MET A 123 -8.94 17.86 -1.26
CA MET A 123 -8.25 18.92 -0.51
C MET A 123 -8.92 20.28 -0.72
N PHE A 124 -9.32 20.59 -1.96
CA PHE A 124 -10.08 21.80 -2.25
C PHE A 124 -11.42 21.81 -1.53
N LEU A 125 -12.18 20.71 -1.60
CA LEU A 125 -13.45 20.52 -0.88
C LEU A 125 -13.27 20.76 0.63
N GLY A 126 -12.32 20.08 1.26
CA GLY A 126 -12.06 20.21 2.70
C GLY A 126 -11.58 21.60 3.10
N ARG A 127 -10.80 22.28 2.24
CA ARG A 127 -10.42 23.68 2.45
C ARG A 127 -11.64 24.59 2.43
N THR A 128 -12.55 24.40 1.47
CA THR A 128 -13.72 25.28 1.31
C THR A 128 -14.83 25.02 2.33
N SER A 129 -14.90 23.82 2.92
CA SER A 129 -15.94 23.46 3.89
C SER A 129 -15.70 24.07 5.28
N LEU A 130 -14.47 24.45 5.63
CA LEU A 130 -14.06 24.93 6.96
C LEU A 130 -14.94 26.03 7.59
N PRO A 131 -15.47 27.04 6.85
CA PRO A 131 -16.33 28.07 7.43
C PRO A 131 -17.77 27.60 7.65
N THR A 132 -18.22 26.63 6.86
CA THR A 132 -19.57 26.06 6.92
C THR A 132 -19.65 24.88 7.88
N VAL A 133 -18.53 24.16 8.06
CA VAL A 133 -18.39 22.98 8.91
C VAL A 133 -17.16 23.16 9.83
N PRO A 134 -17.20 24.10 10.79
CA PRO A 134 -16.04 24.45 11.60
C PRO A 134 -15.63 23.38 12.62
N GLU A 135 -16.54 22.48 13.01
CA GLU A 135 -16.33 21.45 14.03
C GLU A 135 -16.18 20.02 13.45
N ALA A 136 -15.74 19.88 12.20
CA ALA A 136 -15.48 18.56 11.65
C ALA A 136 -14.19 17.94 12.21
N ASP A 137 -14.35 16.95 13.09
CA ASP A 137 -13.23 16.23 13.71
C ASP A 137 -12.47 15.30 12.74
N ASN A 138 -13.12 14.87 11.65
CA ASN A 138 -12.54 13.98 10.65
C ASN A 138 -13.08 14.22 9.23
N GLY A 139 -12.39 13.64 8.24
CA GLY A 139 -12.75 13.77 6.83
C GLY A 139 -14.10 13.15 6.45
N GLY A 140 -14.60 12.18 7.22
CA GLY A 140 -15.94 11.61 7.03
C GLY A 140 -17.02 12.64 7.32
N THR A 141 -16.91 13.33 8.45
CA THR A 141 -17.80 14.44 8.84
C THR A 141 -17.75 15.56 7.81
N VAL A 142 -16.54 15.95 7.35
CA VAL A 142 -16.40 16.96 6.28
C VAL A 142 -17.21 16.61 5.05
N LEU A 143 -17.10 15.37 4.55
CA LEU A 143 -17.81 14.95 3.35
C LEU A 143 -19.34 14.88 3.56
N ALA A 144 -19.79 14.39 4.72
CA ALA A 144 -21.20 14.26 5.04
C ALA A 144 -21.89 15.63 5.15
N GLU A 145 -21.31 16.53 5.94
CA GLU A 145 -21.84 17.89 6.13
C GLU A 145 -21.76 18.72 4.85
N THR A 146 -20.72 18.51 4.04
CA THR A 146 -20.63 19.14 2.72
C THR A 146 -21.74 18.66 1.80
N ALA A 147 -22.02 17.35 1.75
CA ALA A 147 -23.10 16.81 0.93
C ALA A 147 -24.47 17.31 1.40
N LEU A 148 -24.69 17.37 2.71
CA LEU A 148 -25.90 17.93 3.32
C LEU A 148 -26.09 19.41 2.97
N HIS A 149 -25.01 20.21 2.99
CA HIS A 149 -25.06 21.61 2.60
C HIS A 149 -25.53 21.82 1.15
N TYR A 150 -24.98 21.06 0.19
CA TYR A 150 -25.29 21.26 -1.23
C TYR A 150 -26.62 20.65 -1.66
N TYR A 151 -26.97 19.49 -1.10
CA TYR A 151 -28.05 18.66 -1.61
C TYR A 151 -29.16 18.40 -0.59
N GLY A 152 -29.03 18.87 0.65
CA GLY A 152 -29.98 18.57 1.73
C GLY A 152 -30.06 17.07 2.01
N HIS A 153 -31.25 16.57 2.30
CA HIS A 153 -31.48 15.15 2.60
C HIS A 153 -31.03 14.18 1.47
N PRO A 154 -31.22 14.49 0.18
CA PRO A 154 -30.57 13.72 -0.90
C PRO A 154 -29.03 13.61 -0.79
N GLY A 155 -28.37 14.59 -0.17
CA GLY A 155 -26.94 14.58 0.10
C GLY A 155 -26.49 13.47 1.05
N GLU A 156 -27.32 13.12 2.03
CA GLU A 156 -27.06 12.00 2.95
C GLU A 156 -27.05 10.66 2.21
N ILE A 157 -27.97 10.48 1.28
CA ILE A 157 -28.03 9.28 0.41
C ILE A 157 -26.80 9.25 -0.51
N LEU A 158 -26.43 10.40 -1.08
CA LEU A 158 -25.25 10.53 -1.94
C LEU A 158 -23.97 10.14 -1.19
N ILE A 159 -23.72 10.70 -0.01
CA ILE A 159 -22.51 10.37 0.76
C ILE A 159 -22.53 8.92 1.23
N GLY A 160 -23.68 8.40 1.66
CA GLY A 160 -23.84 6.99 2.01
C GLY A 160 -23.49 6.07 0.84
N ALA A 161 -23.90 6.40 -0.38
CA ALA A 161 -23.55 5.66 -1.59
C ALA A 161 -22.06 5.77 -1.93
N ILE A 162 -21.47 6.97 -1.86
CA ILE A 162 -20.03 7.18 -2.08
C ILE A 162 -19.21 6.31 -1.12
N VAL A 163 -19.48 6.41 0.18
CA VAL A 163 -18.77 5.68 1.23
C VAL A 163 -18.98 4.18 1.08
N LEU A 164 -20.22 3.73 0.82
CA LEU A 164 -20.51 2.32 0.61
C LEU A 164 -19.69 1.75 -0.56
N VAL A 165 -19.74 2.38 -1.72
CA VAL A 165 -19.03 1.90 -2.93
C VAL A 165 -17.52 1.96 -2.74
N ALA A 166 -17.00 3.05 -2.14
CA ALA A 166 -15.57 3.23 -1.89
C ALA A 166 -15.02 2.19 -0.90
N CYS A 167 -15.67 2.04 0.26
CA CYS A 167 -15.22 1.11 1.28
C CYS A 167 -15.41 -0.35 0.83
N LEU A 168 -16.49 -0.66 0.10
CA LEU A 168 -16.78 -2.02 -0.33
C LEU A 168 -15.70 -2.55 -1.28
N LYS A 169 -15.31 -1.77 -2.30
CA LYS A 169 -14.27 -2.22 -3.24
C LYS A 169 -12.91 -2.42 -2.56
N THR A 170 -12.54 -1.54 -1.64
CA THR A 170 -11.28 -1.62 -0.90
C THR A 170 -11.28 -2.80 0.06
N ALA A 171 -12.37 -3.03 0.80
CA ALA A 171 -12.51 -4.18 1.69
C ALA A 171 -12.45 -5.50 0.92
N ILE A 172 -13.18 -5.62 -0.19
CA ILE A 172 -13.15 -6.81 -1.07
C ILE A 172 -11.73 -7.10 -1.54
N GLY A 173 -11.04 -6.08 -2.04
CA GLY A 173 -9.67 -6.21 -2.52
C GLY A 173 -8.70 -6.63 -1.42
N LEU A 174 -8.69 -5.93 -0.28
CA LEU A 174 -7.74 -6.17 0.80
C LEU A 174 -7.96 -7.54 1.45
N ILE A 175 -9.21 -7.96 1.66
CA ILE A 175 -9.50 -9.29 2.22
C ILE A 175 -8.94 -10.38 1.29
N ALA A 176 -9.17 -10.26 -0.02
CA ALA A 176 -8.66 -11.23 -0.99
C ALA A 176 -7.12 -11.22 -1.08
N ALA A 177 -6.51 -10.04 -1.18
CA ALA A 177 -5.07 -9.86 -1.30
C ALA A 177 -4.31 -10.33 -0.06
N CYS A 178 -4.77 -9.95 1.13
CA CYS A 178 -4.16 -10.41 2.38
C CYS A 178 -4.32 -11.92 2.55
N ALA A 179 -5.45 -12.51 2.15
CA ALA A 179 -5.63 -13.96 2.22
C ALA A 179 -4.68 -14.72 1.29
N GLU A 180 -4.48 -14.25 0.04
CA GLU A 180 -3.48 -14.76 -0.90
C GLU A 180 -2.06 -14.63 -0.34
N MET A 181 -1.71 -13.44 0.14
CA MET A 181 -0.40 -13.15 0.70
C MET A 181 -0.09 -14.05 1.91
N PHE A 182 -1.03 -14.20 2.85
CA PHE A 182 -0.84 -15.03 4.04
C PHE A 182 -0.84 -16.53 3.73
N ALA A 183 -1.63 -16.99 2.76
CA ALA A 183 -1.55 -18.37 2.31
C ALA A 183 -0.20 -18.67 1.65
N THR A 184 0.36 -17.72 0.90
CA THR A 184 1.70 -17.84 0.29
C THR A 184 2.81 -17.79 1.33
N MET A 185 2.69 -16.92 2.34
CA MET A 185 3.68 -16.79 3.42
C MET A 185 3.65 -17.96 4.42
N PHE A 186 2.46 -18.50 4.69
CA PHE A 186 2.22 -19.58 5.65
C PHE A 186 1.48 -20.77 5.00
N PRO A 187 2.10 -21.49 4.05
CA PRO A 187 1.43 -22.49 3.23
C PRO A 187 0.91 -23.71 4.02
N ARG A 188 1.43 -23.92 5.23
CA ARG A 188 1.00 -25.02 6.13
C ARG A 188 -0.04 -24.61 7.16
N ALA A 189 -0.35 -23.32 7.29
CA ALA A 189 -1.25 -22.84 8.32
C ALA A 189 -2.72 -23.02 7.91
N MET A 190 -3.15 -22.35 6.85
CA MET A 190 -4.55 -22.28 6.44
C MET A 190 -4.68 -22.09 4.93
N SER A 191 -5.79 -22.55 4.35
CA SER A 191 -6.12 -22.26 2.95
C SER A 191 -6.53 -20.79 2.76
N VAL A 192 -6.43 -20.29 1.51
CA VAL A 192 -6.87 -18.92 1.15
C VAL A 192 -8.30 -18.64 1.64
N ARG A 193 -9.24 -19.58 1.45
CA ARG A 193 -10.64 -19.42 1.90
C ARG A 193 -10.76 -19.25 3.41
N ALA A 194 -9.94 -19.97 4.18
CA ALA A 194 -9.96 -19.87 5.63
C ALA A 194 -9.34 -18.54 6.11
N TRP A 195 -8.29 -18.04 5.43
CA TRP A 195 -7.78 -16.68 5.67
C TRP A 195 -8.81 -15.59 5.33
N VAL A 196 -9.59 -15.74 4.25
CA VAL A 196 -10.70 -14.82 3.92
C VAL A 196 -11.72 -14.75 5.06
N VAL A 197 -12.06 -15.88 5.69
CA VAL A 197 -12.96 -15.92 6.85
C VAL A 197 -12.35 -15.16 8.03
N VAL A 198 -11.09 -15.45 8.38
CA VAL A 198 -10.40 -14.80 9.51
C VAL A 198 -10.36 -13.29 9.31
N PHE A 199 -9.89 -12.81 8.16
CA PHE A 199 -9.82 -11.37 7.89
C PHE A 199 -11.20 -10.72 7.88
N SER A 200 -12.22 -11.37 7.31
CA SER A 200 -13.58 -10.81 7.30
C SER A 200 -14.16 -10.67 8.71
N ILE A 201 -13.97 -11.68 9.58
CA ILE A 201 -14.44 -11.63 10.96
C ILE A 201 -13.69 -10.55 11.75
N VAL A 202 -12.35 -10.54 11.68
CA VAL A 202 -11.53 -9.56 12.40
C VAL A 202 -11.85 -8.13 11.94
N SER A 203 -11.94 -7.88 10.63
CA SER A 203 -12.34 -6.58 10.09
C SER A 203 -13.75 -6.19 10.50
N THR A 204 -14.69 -7.15 10.53
CA THR A 204 -16.06 -6.89 11.01
C THR A 204 -16.05 -6.42 12.46
N LEU A 205 -15.26 -7.06 13.33
CA LEU A 205 -15.16 -6.68 14.75
C LEU A 205 -14.58 -5.28 14.91
N ILE A 206 -13.43 -5.02 14.28
CA ILE A 206 -12.70 -3.74 14.38
C ILE A 206 -13.54 -2.58 13.81
N ALA A 207 -14.26 -2.80 12.71
CA ALA A 207 -15.04 -1.74 12.05
C ALA A 207 -16.17 -1.17 12.92
N ASN A 208 -16.61 -1.87 13.98
CA ASN A 208 -17.63 -1.35 14.89
C ASN A 208 -17.07 -0.42 15.99
N ALA A 209 -15.75 -0.21 16.04
CA ALA A 209 -15.11 0.67 17.04
C ALA A 209 -15.32 2.17 16.78
N GLY A 210 -15.76 2.55 15.57
CA GLY A 210 -15.88 3.95 15.14
C GLY A 210 -14.60 4.47 14.45
N LEU A 211 -14.76 5.46 13.56
CA LEU A 211 -13.67 5.95 12.71
C LEU A 211 -12.52 6.54 13.54
N ASP A 212 -12.83 7.40 14.51
CA ASP A 212 -11.80 8.08 15.30
C ASP A 212 -10.98 7.08 16.12
N ALA A 213 -11.63 6.11 16.77
CA ALA A 213 -10.94 5.04 17.49
C ALA A 213 -10.05 4.19 16.58
N ILE A 214 -10.54 3.86 15.38
CA ILE A 214 -9.75 3.12 14.38
C ILE A 214 -8.51 3.93 13.99
N ILE A 215 -8.65 5.23 13.71
CA ILE A 215 -7.52 6.10 13.36
C ILE A 215 -6.54 6.20 14.53
N THR A 216 -7.01 6.50 15.74
CA THR A 216 -6.16 6.66 16.93
C THR A 216 -5.30 5.43 17.21
N TRP A 217 -5.84 4.22 17.04
CA TRP A 217 -5.09 2.97 17.24
C TRP A 217 -4.33 2.50 16.00
N ALA A 218 -4.73 2.90 14.79
CA ALA A 218 -4.00 2.58 13.57
C ALA A 218 -2.73 3.42 13.42
N VAL A 219 -2.75 4.71 13.76
CA VAL A 219 -1.59 5.63 13.59
C VAL A 219 -0.29 5.09 14.20
N PRO A 220 -0.25 4.57 15.45
CA PRO A 220 0.96 3.97 16.00
C PRO A 220 1.47 2.80 15.17
N VAL A 221 0.57 1.89 14.76
CA VAL A 221 0.91 0.73 13.93
C VAL A 221 1.44 1.19 12.57
N LEU A 222 0.83 2.20 11.98
CA LEU A 222 1.25 2.80 10.71
C LEU A 222 2.67 3.38 10.83
N MET A 223 2.93 4.17 11.87
CA MET A 223 4.25 4.76 12.13
C MET A 223 5.35 3.71 12.31
N PHE A 224 5.01 2.50 12.76
CA PHE A 224 5.94 1.38 12.82
C PHE A 224 6.13 0.67 11.47
N VAL A 225 5.03 0.34 10.79
CA VAL A 225 5.05 -0.53 9.60
C VAL A 225 5.43 0.24 8.34
N TYR A 226 5.10 1.52 8.21
CA TYR A 226 5.39 2.33 7.02
C TYR A 226 6.89 2.44 6.71
N PRO A 227 7.77 2.78 7.67
CA PRO A 227 9.21 2.78 7.45
C PRO A 227 9.73 1.44 6.91
N LEU A 228 9.22 0.32 7.42
CA LEU A 228 9.58 -1.03 6.98
C LEU A 228 9.09 -1.33 5.56
N ALA A 229 7.88 -0.90 5.23
CA ALA A 229 7.32 -1.06 3.90
C ALA A 229 8.08 -0.22 2.87
N ILE A 230 8.30 1.07 3.16
CA ILE A 230 9.04 1.98 2.26
C ILE A 230 10.47 1.48 2.05
N SER A 231 11.17 1.10 3.12
CA SER A 231 12.53 0.54 2.98
C SER A 231 12.56 -0.75 2.16
N THR A 232 11.54 -1.61 2.28
CA THR A 232 11.41 -2.82 1.45
C THR A 232 11.17 -2.47 -0.03
N ILE A 233 10.31 -1.48 -0.32
CA ILE A 233 10.07 -0.98 -1.68
C ILE A 233 11.36 -0.43 -2.28
N ILE A 234 12.08 0.43 -1.54
CA ILE A 234 13.35 1.03 -1.99
C ILE A 234 14.38 -0.06 -2.25
N LEU A 235 14.55 -1.05 -1.36
CA LEU A 235 15.46 -2.16 -1.58
C LEU A 235 15.07 -3.01 -2.80
N GLY A 236 13.77 -3.24 -3.00
CA GLY A 236 13.27 -3.92 -4.20
C GLY A 236 13.64 -3.18 -5.48
N LEU A 237 13.53 -1.84 -5.48
CA LEU A 237 13.95 -0.99 -6.60
C LEU A 237 15.47 -0.95 -6.78
N LEU A 238 16.24 -1.01 -5.68
CA LEU A 238 17.70 -1.02 -5.70
C LEU A 238 18.32 -2.38 -6.03
N THR A 239 17.52 -3.45 -6.01
CA THR A 239 17.95 -4.84 -6.25
C THR A 239 18.75 -5.03 -7.56
N PRO A 240 18.44 -4.38 -8.69
CA PRO A 240 19.25 -4.49 -9.90
C PRO A 240 20.71 -4.02 -9.74
N TRP A 241 20.98 -3.08 -8.82
CA TRP A 241 22.33 -2.56 -8.55
C TRP A 241 23.00 -3.26 -7.37
N LEU A 242 22.23 -3.64 -6.34
CA LEU A 242 22.76 -4.26 -5.12
C LEU A 242 22.85 -5.78 -5.20
N GLY A 243 22.12 -6.40 -6.14
CA GLY A 243 21.90 -7.85 -6.15
C GLY A 243 20.92 -8.31 -5.07
N HIS A 244 20.63 -9.61 -5.04
CA HIS A 244 19.70 -10.22 -4.05
C HIS A 244 20.46 -10.69 -2.81
N ASP A 245 21.15 -9.78 -2.12
CA ASP A 245 21.85 -10.13 -0.89
C ASP A 245 20.94 -10.01 0.35
N ARG A 246 20.70 -11.15 1.00
CA ARG A 246 19.92 -11.25 2.24
C ARG A 246 20.55 -10.46 3.39
N THR A 247 21.87 -10.26 3.38
CA THR A 247 22.57 -9.54 4.46
C THR A 247 22.18 -8.07 4.45
N THR A 248 22.24 -7.42 3.29
CA THR A 248 21.84 -6.02 3.12
C THR A 248 20.38 -5.78 3.55
N HIS A 249 19.45 -6.66 3.13
CA HIS A 249 18.06 -6.58 3.58
C HIS A 249 17.92 -6.66 5.10
N ARG A 250 18.58 -7.62 5.75
CA ARG A 250 18.51 -7.78 7.21
C ARG A 250 19.00 -6.55 7.97
N PHE A 251 20.14 -5.98 7.55
CA PHE A 251 20.69 -4.78 8.21
C PHE A 251 19.72 -3.60 8.11
N VAL A 252 19.22 -3.30 6.91
CA VAL A 252 18.25 -2.22 6.71
C VAL A 252 16.99 -2.46 7.55
N THR A 253 16.40 -3.66 7.49
CA THR A 253 15.18 -3.97 8.24
C THR A 253 15.38 -3.82 9.75
N VAL A 254 16.49 -4.29 10.32
CA VAL A 254 16.76 -4.18 11.77
C VAL A 254 16.93 -2.72 12.19
N PHE A 255 17.75 -1.94 11.47
CA PHE A 255 17.98 -0.55 11.82
C PHE A 255 16.71 0.29 11.72
N VAL A 256 15.93 0.09 10.64
CA VAL A 256 14.64 0.76 10.45
C VAL A 256 13.64 0.32 11.53
N ALA A 257 13.53 -0.98 11.82
CA ALA A 257 12.60 -1.48 12.84
C ALA A 257 12.89 -0.89 14.23
N VAL A 258 14.18 -0.84 14.62
CA VAL A 258 14.60 -0.25 15.90
C VAL A 258 14.22 1.23 15.96
N SER A 259 14.47 1.99 14.88
CA SER A 259 14.10 3.41 14.85
C SER A 259 12.58 3.65 14.85
N ALA A 260 11.83 2.89 14.05
CA ALA A 260 10.38 3.00 13.94
C ALA A 260 9.67 2.59 15.24
N PHE A 261 10.31 1.79 16.09
CA PHE A 261 9.81 1.51 17.43
C PHE A 261 9.72 2.78 18.30
N PHE A 262 10.65 3.73 18.15
CA PHE A 262 10.56 5.01 18.85
C PHE A 262 9.36 5.83 18.36
N ASP A 263 9.07 5.81 17.06
CA ASP A 263 7.90 6.49 16.47
C ASP A 263 6.58 5.83 16.92
N LEU A 264 6.54 4.49 17.01
CA LEU A 264 5.42 3.73 17.59
C LEU A 264 5.11 4.17 19.02
N VAL A 265 6.14 4.22 19.88
CA VAL A 265 6.00 4.59 21.30
C VAL A 265 5.51 6.04 21.44
N ARG A 266 5.97 6.95 20.58
CA ARG A 266 5.51 8.34 20.57
C ARG A 266 4.05 8.48 20.12
N ALA A 267 3.63 7.69 19.15
CA ALA A 267 2.30 7.77 18.57
C ALA A 267 1.22 7.07 19.41
N LEU A 268 1.60 6.19 20.35
CA LEU A 268 0.68 5.45 21.21
C LEU A 268 -0.24 6.40 22.00
N PRO A 269 -1.57 6.19 21.99
CA PRO A 269 -2.53 7.04 22.70
C PRO A 269 -2.53 6.83 24.22
N VAL A 270 -1.68 5.94 24.74
CA VAL A 270 -1.57 5.58 26.15
C VAL A 270 -0.23 6.01 26.73
N ASN A 271 -0.26 6.56 27.93
CA ASN A 271 0.96 6.94 28.65
C ASN A 271 1.62 5.70 29.27
N LEU A 272 2.54 5.07 28.54
CA LEU A 272 3.32 3.96 29.07
C LEU A 272 4.37 4.45 30.09
N PRO A 273 4.59 3.73 31.20
CA PRO A 273 5.71 4.00 32.09
C PRO A 273 7.04 3.96 31.31
N GLY A 274 7.82 5.03 31.35
CA GLY A 274 9.09 5.14 30.61
C GLY A 274 8.97 5.63 29.17
N ALA A 275 7.77 5.90 28.64
CA ALA A 275 7.59 6.45 27.29
C ALA A 275 8.31 7.79 27.10
N SER A 276 8.35 8.65 28.12
CA SER A 276 9.08 9.92 28.09
C SER A 276 10.59 9.72 27.91
N VAL A 277 11.16 8.68 28.52
CA VAL A 277 12.59 8.34 28.37
C VAL A 277 12.87 7.82 26.96
N ILE A 278 12.01 6.94 26.45
CA ILE A 278 12.15 6.41 25.08
C ILE A 278 12.04 7.54 24.06
N THR A 279 11.02 8.40 24.17
CA THR A 279 10.80 9.51 23.23
C THR A 279 11.92 10.55 23.28
N SER A 280 12.41 10.91 24.47
CA SER A 280 13.56 11.83 24.61
C SER A 280 14.85 11.27 24.04
N LEU A 281 15.10 9.96 24.21
CA LEU A 281 16.21 9.27 23.53
C LEU A 281 16.03 9.31 22.01
N GLY A 282 14.81 9.11 21.51
CA GLY A 282 14.47 9.24 20.10
C GLY A 282 14.83 10.64 19.58
N THR A 283 14.39 11.69 20.26
CA THR A 283 14.69 13.09 19.88
C THR A 283 16.19 13.39 19.87
N ALA A 284 16.94 12.85 20.84
CA ALA A 284 18.38 13.08 20.93
C ALA A 284 19.20 12.27 19.91
N ALA A 285 18.78 11.04 19.60
CA ALA A 285 19.58 10.08 18.83
C ALA A 285 19.18 9.96 17.35
N LEU A 286 17.93 10.30 16.99
CA LEU A 286 17.39 10.08 15.65
C LEU A 286 17.12 11.42 14.94
N PRO A 287 17.94 11.80 13.94
CA PRO A 287 17.68 12.99 13.14
C PRO A 287 16.34 12.89 12.40
N GLY A 288 15.56 13.96 12.44
CA GLY A 288 14.22 14.00 11.81
C GLY A 288 13.12 13.31 12.62
N TYR A 289 13.41 12.83 13.84
CA TYR A 289 12.42 12.20 14.72
C TYR A 289 11.25 13.13 15.04
N GLU A 290 11.52 14.40 15.37
CA GLU A 290 10.45 15.37 15.69
C GLU A 290 9.45 15.52 14.54
N ALA A 291 9.94 15.46 13.30
CA ALA A 291 9.17 15.51 12.07
C ALA A 291 8.58 14.17 11.62
N GLY A 292 8.70 13.08 12.39
CA GLY A 292 8.16 11.75 12.06
C GLY A 292 8.98 10.95 11.04
N PHE A 293 10.22 11.35 10.77
CA PHE A 293 11.15 10.72 9.81
C PHE A 293 12.39 10.13 10.49
N GLY A 294 12.29 9.75 11.77
CA GLY A 294 13.41 9.23 12.56
C GLY A 294 14.08 7.97 11.98
N TRP A 295 13.39 7.28 11.06
CA TRP A 295 13.88 6.07 10.39
C TRP A 295 14.79 6.33 9.18
N THR A 296 14.80 7.54 8.62
CA THR A 296 15.50 7.84 7.35
C THR A 296 17.02 7.72 7.46
N VAL A 297 17.62 8.26 8.52
CA VAL A 297 19.07 8.12 8.78
C VAL A 297 19.43 6.67 9.13
N PRO A 298 18.72 5.97 10.03
CA PRO A 298 18.91 4.53 10.27
C PRO A 298 18.81 3.68 8.99
N PHE A 299 17.92 4.01 8.07
CA PHE A 299 17.83 3.35 6.76
C PHE A 299 19.15 3.48 5.98
N LEU A 300 19.69 4.70 5.86
CA LEU A 300 20.94 4.95 5.13
C LEU A 300 22.14 4.26 5.80
N VAL A 301 22.21 4.30 7.12
CA VAL A 301 23.25 3.62 7.90
C VAL A 301 23.16 2.11 7.73
N GLY A 302 21.95 1.55 7.85
CA GLY A 302 21.69 0.13 7.64
C GLY A 302 22.03 -0.32 6.22
N LEU A 303 21.74 0.52 5.21
CA LEU A 303 22.09 0.25 3.82
C LEU A 303 23.60 0.23 3.61
N ALA A 304 24.32 1.24 4.12
CA ALA A 304 25.78 1.31 4.03
C ALA A 304 26.44 0.12 4.75
N ALA A 305 26.04 -0.15 6.00
CA ALA A 305 26.53 -1.28 6.79
C ALA A 305 26.24 -2.62 6.12
N GLY A 306 25.04 -2.78 5.56
CA GLY A 306 24.62 -3.95 4.80
C GLY A 306 25.51 -4.22 3.59
N ILE A 307 25.77 -3.19 2.77
CA ILE A 307 26.64 -3.29 1.59
C ILE A 307 28.08 -3.65 1.98
N ILE A 308 28.61 -3.01 3.03
CA ILE A 308 29.97 -3.29 3.52
C ILE A 308 30.07 -4.75 4.01
N ALA A 309 29.11 -5.20 4.82
CA ALA A 309 29.08 -6.56 5.33
C ALA A 309 28.91 -7.61 4.21
N SER A 310 28.09 -7.29 3.21
CA SER A 310 27.89 -8.10 2.01
C SER A 310 29.20 -8.33 1.24
N ARG A 311 29.90 -7.24 0.94
CA ARG A 311 31.19 -7.27 0.24
C ARG A 311 32.27 -7.98 1.04
N ALA A 312 32.31 -7.77 2.36
CA ALA A 312 33.27 -8.45 3.24
C ALA A 312 33.06 -9.97 3.29
N ARG A 313 31.82 -10.45 3.21
CA ARG A 313 31.51 -11.90 3.08
C ARG A 313 31.94 -12.44 1.73
N HIS A 314 31.60 -11.75 0.64
CA HIS A 314 31.95 -12.20 -0.70
C HIS A 314 33.46 -12.24 -0.96
N ASN A 315 34.25 -11.43 -0.24
CA ASN A 315 35.71 -11.45 -0.32
C ASN A 315 36.38 -12.52 0.58
N ARG A 316 35.62 -13.15 1.50
CA ARG A 316 36.09 -14.23 2.39
C ARG A 316 35.86 -15.63 1.82
N ASP A 317 34.96 -15.78 0.84
CA ASP A 317 34.74 -17.02 0.08
C ASP A 317 35.26 -16.96 -1.39
N PRO A 318 36.53 -16.61 -1.71
CA PRO A 318 37.01 -16.67 -3.10
C PRO A 318 37.20 -18.10 -3.65
N LEU A 319 37.26 -19.13 -2.80
CA LEU A 319 37.84 -20.43 -3.18
C LEU A 319 36.86 -21.45 -3.79
N GLU A 320 35.55 -21.19 -3.81
CA GLU A 320 34.59 -22.13 -4.44
C GLU A 320 34.08 -21.68 -5.82
N GLY A 321 34.36 -20.45 -6.25
CA GLY A 321 33.87 -19.89 -7.52
C GLY A 321 34.74 -20.14 -8.77
N GLY A 322 35.93 -20.72 -8.62
CA GLY A 322 36.94 -20.83 -9.68
C GLY A 322 36.88 -22.10 -10.53
N ALA A 323 36.25 -23.18 -10.06
CA ALA A 323 36.27 -24.48 -10.75
C ALA A 323 35.11 -24.69 -11.76
N GLY A 324 34.08 -23.83 -11.75
CA GLY A 324 32.88 -24.00 -12.59
C GLY A 324 32.84 -23.22 -13.91
N ARG A 325 33.85 -22.38 -14.20
CA ARG A 325 33.85 -21.50 -15.39
C ARG A 325 34.91 -21.81 -16.44
N ALA A 326 35.77 -22.80 -16.21
CA ALA A 326 36.84 -23.19 -17.14
C ALA A 326 36.71 -24.67 -17.53
N GLY A 327 35.65 -25.02 -18.26
CA GLY A 327 35.43 -26.41 -18.66
C GLY A 327 34.25 -26.65 -19.59
N ASN A 328 33.97 -25.76 -20.55
CA ASN A 328 33.10 -26.13 -21.67
C ASN A 328 33.40 -25.32 -22.95
N ARG A 329 34.65 -25.39 -23.42
CA ARG A 329 35.02 -25.04 -24.79
C ARG A 329 36.00 -26.09 -25.33
N ARG A 330 35.45 -27.09 -26.03
CA ARG A 330 36.03 -27.94 -27.07
C ARG A 330 34.87 -28.82 -27.56
N GLN A 331 34.23 -28.43 -28.67
CA GLN A 331 34.39 -29.07 -30.00
C GLN A 331 33.90 -30.52 -30.02
N ASP A 332 32.78 -30.80 -30.70
CA ASP A 332 32.90 -31.42 -32.03
C ASP A 332 31.61 -31.29 -32.90
N PRO A 333 31.75 -31.38 -34.24
CA PRO A 333 30.75 -31.05 -35.26
C PRO A 333 30.02 -32.31 -35.80
N GLY A 334 28.85 -32.13 -36.42
CA GLY A 334 28.26 -33.22 -37.21
C GLY A 334 26.79 -33.00 -37.56
N ALA A 335 26.50 -33.01 -38.85
CA ALA A 335 25.17 -32.88 -39.43
C ALA A 335 24.26 -34.10 -39.19
N SER A 336 22.95 -33.82 -39.31
CA SER A 336 21.74 -34.68 -39.50
C SER A 336 21.92 -36.04 -40.20
N PRO A 337 20.97 -37.02 -40.15
CA PRO A 337 19.53 -36.79 -40.40
C PRO A 337 18.46 -37.67 -39.69
N ALA A 338 17.24 -37.12 -39.68
CA ALA A 338 15.91 -37.74 -39.87
C ALA A 338 15.64 -39.21 -39.47
N GLN A 339 14.66 -39.38 -38.58
CA GLN A 339 13.66 -40.48 -38.52
C GLN A 339 12.38 -39.82 -37.92
N ASP A 340 11.30 -39.54 -38.68
CA ASP A 340 10.15 -40.43 -39.00
C ASP A 340 9.80 -41.33 -37.80
N ILE A 341 8.60 -41.37 -37.18
CA ILE A 341 7.19 -41.55 -37.64
C ILE A 341 6.27 -41.30 -36.38
N PRO A 342 4.91 -41.33 -36.41
CA PRO A 342 3.87 -40.48 -37.02
C PRO A 342 2.94 -39.73 -36.02
N GLU A 343 2.16 -38.79 -36.57
CA GLU A 343 0.87 -38.32 -36.03
C GLU A 343 -0.14 -39.48 -35.81
N ALA A 344 -0.68 -39.59 -34.61
CA ALA A 344 -2.03 -40.09 -34.34
C ALA A 344 -2.47 -39.66 -32.92
N ASP A 345 -3.76 -39.31 -32.80
CA ASP A 345 -4.54 -39.08 -31.58
C ASP A 345 -4.47 -37.69 -30.92
N LEU A 346 -4.90 -36.71 -31.71
CA LEU A 346 -5.89 -35.73 -31.25
C LEU A 346 -7.26 -36.43 -31.19
N GLU A 347 -7.78 -36.71 -29.99
CA GLU A 347 -9.19 -36.56 -29.59
C GLU A 347 -9.48 -37.28 -28.25
N SER A 348 -10.39 -36.69 -27.45
CA SER A 348 -10.82 -37.08 -26.09
C SER A 348 -9.82 -36.71 -24.99
N VAL A 349 -10.07 -35.70 -24.17
CA VAL A 349 -11.10 -35.66 -23.12
C VAL A 349 -11.68 -34.26 -23.01
N ARG A 350 -13.01 -34.19 -23.08
CA ARG A 350 -13.86 -33.01 -22.86
C ARG A 350 -13.82 -32.51 -21.44
#